data_AF-A0A8N5HRX1-F1
#
_entry.id   AF-A0A8N5HRX1-F1
#
_cell.length_a   1.000
_cell.length_b   1.000
_cell.length_c   1.000
_cell.angle_alpha   90.00
_cell.angle_beta   90.00
_cell.angle_gamma   90.00
#
_symmetry.space_group_name_H-M   'P 1'
#
loop_
_entity.id
_entity.type
_entity.pdbx_description
1 polymer ?
#
loop_
_entity_poly.entity_id
_entity_poly.type
_entity_poly.pdbx_seq_one_letter_code
_entity_poly.pdbx_strand_id
1 'polypeptide(L)'
;MRDYLQEGDLISAEVQSIFSDGAVSLHTRSLKYGKLAQGVLVQVSPSLVKRQKTHFHDLPCGASVILGNNGFIWIYPTPEQKDDEAGGYTANLEPVPLSDREVISRLRNCIMALVTHKIMLFDTSILYCYEASLPHQIKDILKPEVTEEIVLGARQRLLDSEG
;
A
#
# COMPACT_ATOMS: atom_id res chain seq x y z
N MET A 1 13.12 -19.59 15.31
CA MET A 1 12.30 -18.37 15.12
C MET A 1 13.13 -17.22 14.56
N ARG A 2 14.32 -16.92 15.12
CA ARG A 2 15.20 -15.85 14.62
C ARG A 2 15.67 -16.03 13.17
N ASP A 3 15.70 -17.28 12.68
CA ASP A 3 16.01 -17.59 11.28
C ASP A 3 14.88 -17.18 10.31
N TYR A 4 13.67 -16.94 10.83
CA TYR A 4 12.48 -16.61 10.07
C TYR A 4 12.07 -15.14 10.23
N LEU A 5 12.04 -14.66 11.48
CA LEU A 5 11.68 -13.28 11.82
C LEU A 5 12.69 -12.72 12.83
N GLN A 6 13.19 -11.53 12.54
CA GLN A 6 14.14 -10.78 13.35
C GLN A 6 13.52 -9.47 13.81
N GLU A 7 14.06 -8.89 14.88
CA GLU A 7 13.61 -7.59 15.36
C GLU A 7 13.75 -6.52 14.25
N GLY A 8 12.66 -5.81 13.95
CA GLY A 8 12.61 -4.81 12.90
C GLY A 8 12.04 -5.30 11.56
N ASP A 9 11.86 -6.61 11.38
CA ASP A 9 11.17 -7.14 10.21
C ASP A 9 9.71 -6.68 10.17
N LEU A 10 9.22 -6.38 8.98
CA LEU A 10 7.81 -6.12 8.72
C LEU A 10 7.11 -7.40 8.28
N ILE A 11 5.88 -7.62 8.76
CA ILE A 11 5.06 -8.75 8.38
C ILE A 11 3.67 -8.30 7.94
N SER A 12 3.08 -9.03 6.99
CA SER A 12 1.65 -9.05 6.77
C SER A 12 1.04 -10.22 7.55
N ALA A 13 -0.05 -9.98 8.27
CA ALA A 13 -0.72 -11.00 9.07
C ALA A 13 -2.22 -10.71 9.20
N GLU A 14 -2.97 -11.72 9.62
CA GLU A 14 -4.38 -11.59 10.00
C GLU A 14 -4.56 -11.67 11.51
N VAL A 15 -5.61 -11.02 12.00
CA VAL A 15 -6.03 -11.13 13.40
C VAL A 15 -6.73 -12.47 13.61
N GLN A 16 -6.14 -13.32 14.44
CA GLN A 16 -6.72 -14.59 14.84
C GLN A 16 -7.78 -14.41 15.92
N SER A 17 -7.44 -13.64 16.95
CA SER A 17 -8.26 -13.44 18.13
C SER A 17 -7.87 -12.15 18.83
N ILE A 18 -8.82 -11.59 19.57
CA ILE A 18 -8.61 -10.44 20.45
C ILE A 18 -8.82 -10.95 21.87
N PHE A 19 -7.84 -10.77 22.74
CA PHE A 19 -7.87 -11.19 24.14
C PHE A 19 -8.66 -10.19 24.99
N SER A 20 -9.03 -10.58 26.21
CA SER A 20 -9.86 -9.75 27.11
C SER A 20 -9.16 -8.47 27.58
N ASP A 21 -7.83 -8.43 27.53
CA ASP A 21 -7.01 -7.25 27.80
C ASP A 21 -6.84 -6.33 26.57
N GLY A 22 -7.44 -6.70 25.43
CA GLY A 22 -7.34 -5.97 24.16
C GLY A 22 -6.10 -6.32 23.33
N ALA A 23 -5.24 -7.25 23.80
CA ALA A 23 -4.13 -7.74 22.99
C ALA A 23 -4.64 -8.49 21.77
N VAL A 24 -3.90 -8.40 20.66
CA VAL A 24 -4.28 -8.99 19.38
C VAL A 24 -3.34 -10.15 19.07
N SER A 25 -3.88 -11.35 18.90
CA SER A 25 -3.14 -12.50 18.38
C SER A 25 -3.12 -12.45 16.86
N LEU A 26 -1.93 -12.58 16.26
CA LEU A 26 -1.74 -12.57 14.81
C LEU A 26 -1.38 -13.97 14.31
N HIS A 27 -1.78 -14.28 13.08
CA HIS A 27 -1.32 -15.49 12.39
C HIS A 27 -1.07 -15.25 10.89
N THR A 28 -0.24 -16.11 10.30
CA THR A 28 0.09 -16.12 8.86
C THR A 28 -0.28 -17.47 8.26
N ARG A 29 -1.57 -17.83 8.29
CA ARG A 29 -2.06 -19.17 7.88
C ARG A 29 -1.99 -19.45 6.38
N SER A 30 -1.96 -18.41 5.55
CA SER A 30 -1.89 -18.49 4.09
C SER A 30 -0.53 -17.98 3.60
N LEU A 31 -0.07 -18.52 2.48
CA LEU A 31 1.15 -18.09 1.79
C LEU A 31 1.07 -16.66 1.22
N LYS A 32 -0.05 -15.94 1.32
CA LYS A 32 -0.05 -14.50 1.03
C LYS A 32 0.43 -13.64 2.23
N TYR A 33 0.55 -14.26 3.40
CA TYR A 33 0.99 -13.61 4.63
C TYR A 33 2.39 -14.07 5.00
N GLY A 34 3.18 -13.18 5.60
CA GLY A 34 4.54 -13.50 5.98
C GLY A 34 5.42 -12.26 6.09
N LYS A 35 6.73 -12.48 5.97
CA LYS A 35 7.72 -11.40 5.99
C LYS A 35 7.60 -10.57 4.72
N LEU A 36 7.56 -9.26 4.88
CA LEU A 36 7.56 -8.31 3.78
C LEU A 36 9.01 -8.05 3.36
N ALA A 37 9.28 -8.19 2.05
CA ALA A 37 10.60 -8.00 1.47
C ALA A 37 10.87 -6.50 1.22
N GLN A 38 11.49 -6.14 0.09
CA GLN A 38 11.77 -4.75 -0.25
C GLN A 38 10.50 -3.98 -0.65
N GLY A 39 10.36 -2.77 -0.13
CA GLY A 39 9.21 -1.90 -0.37
C GLY A 39 9.23 -0.68 0.54
N VAL A 40 8.10 0.02 0.60
CA VAL A 40 7.93 1.25 1.38
C VAL A 40 6.69 1.15 2.26
N LEU A 41 6.88 1.42 3.55
CA LEU A 41 5.79 1.55 4.52
C LEU A 41 5.31 3.01 4.58
N VAL A 42 3.99 3.19 4.53
CA VAL A 42 3.31 4.46 4.78
C VAL A 42 2.35 4.26 5.94
N GLN A 43 2.47 5.11 6.97
CA GLN A 43 1.59 5.07 8.13
C GLN A 43 0.55 6.19 8.03
N VAL A 44 -0.72 5.81 8.10
CA VAL A 44 -1.87 6.72 8.00
C VAL A 44 -2.85 6.44 9.13
N SER A 45 -3.86 7.30 9.29
CA SER A 45 -4.95 7.01 10.23
C SER A 45 -5.70 5.73 9.77
N PRO A 46 -5.94 4.74 10.66
CA PRO A 46 -6.71 3.55 10.32
C PRO A 46 -8.14 3.88 9.85
N SER A 47 -8.68 5.03 10.28
CA SER A 47 -10.02 5.49 9.86
C SER A 47 -10.14 5.81 8.38
N LEU A 48 -9.01 6.02 7.68
CA LEU A 48 -8.98 6.36 6.26
C LEU A 48 -8.90 5.12 5.36
N VAL A 49 -8.68 3.93 5.91
CA VAL A 49 -8.63 2.69 5.11
C VAL A 49 -10.05 2.15 4.94
N LYS A 50 -10.54 2.08 3.71
CA LYS A 50 -11.86 1.50 3.41
C LYS A 50 -11.81 0.01 3.68
N ARG A 51 -12.75 -0.52 4.47
CA ARG A 51 -12.88 -1.96 4.68
C ARG A 51 -13.38 -2.61 3.39
N GLN A 52 -12.62 -3.56 2.86
CA GLN A 52 -12.93 -4.29 1.64
C GLN A 52 -12.74 -5.79 1.84
N LYS A 53 -13.23 -6.59 0.89
CA LYS A 53 -13.07 -8.06 0.93
C LYS A 53 -11.60 -8.47 0.74
N THR A 54 -10.85 -7.72 -0.06
CA THR A 54 -9.41 -7.88 -0.27
C THR A 54 -8.72 -6.57 0.06
N HIS A 55 -7.51 -6.68 0.61
CA HIS A 55 -6.63 -5.56 0.95
C HIS A 55 -5.27 -5.69 0.25
N PHE A 56 -5.09 -6.73 -0.56
CA PHE A 56 -3.94 -6.95 -1.43
C PHE A 56 -4.36 -6.59 -2.84
N HIS A 57 -3.65 -5.65 -3.45
CA HIS A 57 -3.97 -5.16 -4.78
C HIS A 57 -2.72 -5.05 -5.62
N ASP A 58 -2.74 -5.68 -6.78
CA ASP A 58 -1.74 -5.45 -7.83
C ASP A 58 -2.26 -4.32 -8.73
N LEU A 59 -1.55 -3.19 -8.75
CA LEU A 59 -1.97 -2.04 -9.55
C LEU A 59 -1.38 -2.15 -10.96
N PRO A 60 -2.10 -1.68 -11.99
CA PRO A 60 -1.64 -1.74 -13.38
C PRO A 60 -0.40 -0.87 -13.66
N CYS A 61 0.04 -0.05 -12.69
CA CYS A 61 1.25 0.77 -12.80
C CYS A 61 2.56 0.01 -12.51
N GLY A 62 2.51 -1.30 -12.25
CA GLY A 62 3.70 -2.14 -11.99
C GLY A 62 4.12 -2.20 -10.53
N ALA A 63 3.25 -1.76 -9.61
CA ALA A 63 3.46 -1.89 -8.18
C ALA A 63 2.22 -2.45 -7.48
N SER A 64 2.45 -3.16 -6.39
CA SER A 64 1.42 -3.75 -5.55
C SER A 64 1.33 -3.02 -4.22
N VAL A 65 0.14 -3.00 -3.64
CA VAL A 65 -0.16 -2.35 -2.37
C VAL A 65 -0.91 -3.28 -1.42
N ILE A 66 -0.50 -3.29 -0.15
CA ILE A 66 -1.21 -3.93 0.96
C ILE A 66 -1.78 -2.83 1.84
N LEU A 67 -3.10 -2.76 1.95
CA LEU A 67 -3.82 -1.78 2.76
C LEU A 67 -4.15 -2.38 4.14
N GLY A 68 -3.24 -2.28 5.11
CA GLY A 68 -3.47 -2.77 6.46
C GLY A 68 -4.65 -2.07 7.14
N ASN A 69 -5.54 -2.82 7.76
CA ASN A 69 -6.69 -2.29 8.51
C ASN A 69 -6.29 -1.37 9.68
N ASN A 70 -5.04 -1.43 10.11
CA ASN A 70 -4.43 -0.57 11.13
C ASN A 70 -3.89 0.77 10.57
N GLY A 71 -4.04 1.04 9.27
CA GLY A 71 -3.48 2.22 8.62
C GLY A 71 -2.01 2.06 8.20
N PHE A 72 -1.47 0.84 8.24
CA PHE A 72 -0.13 0.57 7.71
C PHE A 72 -0.27 0.10 6.27
N ILE A 73 0.27 0.89 5.35
CA ILE A 73 0.19 0.65 3.92
C ILE A 73 1.56 0.25 3.43
N TRP A 74 1.65 -0.92 2.82
CA TRP A 74 2.89 -1.43 2.25
C TRP A 74 2.84 -1.33 0.73
N ILE A 75 3.84 -0.70 0.12
CA ILE A 75 3.96 -0.52 -1.33
C ILE A 75 5.22 -1.26 -1.80
N TYR A 76 5.10 -2.15 -2.77
CA TYR A 76 6.20 -2.99 -3.24
C TYR A 76 6.10 -3.22 -4.75
N PRO A 77 7.21 -3.52 -5.45
CA PRO A 77 7.14 -3.80 -6.88
C PRO A 77 6.30 -5.06 -7.12
N THR A 78 5.48 -5.06 -8.18
CA THR A 78 4.69 -6.26 -8.51
C THR A 78 5.65 -7.35 -9.02
N PRO A 79 5.68 -8.54 -8.40
CA PRO A 79 6.58 -9.60 -8.83
C PRO A 79 6.19 -10.14 -10.21
N GLU A 80 7.17 -10.40 -11.08
CA GLU A 80 6.95 -10.98 -12.42
C GLU A 80 6.37 -12.40 -12.35
N GLN A 81 6.77 -13.15 -11.33
CA GLN A 81 6.21 -14.45 -10.98
C GLN A 81 5.37 -14.31 -9.73
N LYS A 82 4.06 -14.51 -9.87
CA LYS A 82 3.18 -14.79 -8.74
C LYS A 82 3.43 -16.22 -8.32
N ASP A 83 4.57 -16.47 -7.69
CA ASP A 83 4.73 -17.71 -6.97
C ASP A 83 3.64 -17.72 -5.90
N ASP A 84 2.73 -18.68 -5.98
CA ASP A 84 1.82 -19.01 -4.87
C ASP A 84 2.62 -19.39 -3.60
N GLU A 85 3.96 -19.48 -3.69
CA GLU A 85 4.97 -19.66 -2.64
C GLU A 85 5.60 -18.36 -2.10
N ALA A 86 5.18 -17.16 -2.54
CA ALA A 86 5.73 -15.87 -2.08
C ALA A 86 5.51 -15.58 -0.57
N GLY A 87 4.81 -16.46 0.15
CA GLY A 87 4.63 -16.46 1.61
C GLY A 87 5.81 -17.01 2.37
N GLY A 88 7.01 -16.59 1.96
CA GLY A 88 8.25 -17.02 2.56
C GLY A 88 8.73 -16.06 3.65
N TYR A 89 9.57 -16.60 4.53
CA TYR A 89 10.44 -15.79 5.41
C TYR A 89 11.71 -15.32 4.69
N THR A 90 11.84 -15.66 3.40
CA THR A 90 12.94 -15.28 2.50
C THR A 90 12.60 -13.99 1.78
N ALA A 91 13.44 -12.96 1.93
CA ALA A 91 13.29 -11.71 1.21
C ALA A 91 14.19 -11.72 -0.03
N ASN A 92 13.64 -11.41 -1.22
CA ASN A 92 14.46 -11.06 -2.36
C ASN A 92 15.11 -9.68 -2.12
N LEU A 93 16.43 -9.66 -2.02
CA LEU A 93 17.25 -8.46 -1.78
C LEU A 93 17.93 -7.94 -3.05
N GLU A 94 17.52 -8.43 -4.22
CA GLU A 94 18.03 -7.93 -5.50
C GLU A 94 17.69 -6.46 -5.70
N PRO A 95 18.57 -5.68 -6.36
CA PRO A 95 18.32 -4.28 -6.61
C PRO A 95 17.04 -4.06 -7.43
N VAL A 96 16.10 -3.30 -6.87
CA VAL A 96 14.88 -2.91 -7.58
C VAL A 96 15.23 -1.90 -8.69
N PRO A 97 14.72 -2.05 -9.92
CA PRO A 97 14.90 -1.09 -11.01
C PRO A 97 14.52 0.34 -10.64
N LEU A 98 15.09 1.32 -11.34
CA LEU A 98 14.78 2.73 -11.08
C LEU A 98 13.33 3.06 -11.44
N SER A 99 12.80 2.50 -12.54
CA SER A 99 11.40 2.65 -12.96
C SER A 99 10.43 2.28 -11.85
N ASP A 100 10.65 1.14 -11.20
CA ASP A 100 9.72 0.63 -10.20
C ASP A 100 9.81 1.45 -8.91
N ARG A 101 11.02 1.91 -8.56
CA ARG A 101 11.23 2.84 -7.44
C ARG A 101 10.55 4.19 -7.68
N GLU A 102 10.52 4.69 -8.91
CA GLU A 102 9.78 5.89 -9.28
C GLU A 102 8.26 5.70 -9.11
N VAL A 103 7.72 4.57 -9.57
CA VAL A 103 6.30 4.22 -9.38
C VAL A 103 5.95 4.15 -7.89
N ILE A 104 6.74 3.44 -7.08
CA ILE A 104 6.53 3.30 -5.64
C ILE A 104 6.58 4.67 -4.95
N SER A 105 7.55 5.51 -5.31
CA SER A 105 7.70 6.87 -4.76
C SER A 105 6.51 7.76 -5.11
N ARG A 106 6.01 7.66 -6.35
CA ARG A 106 4.81 8.36 -6.80
C ARG A 106 3.57 7.91 -6.04
N LEU A 107 3.35 6.59 -5.92
CA LEU A 107 2.24 6.02 -5.14
C LEU A 107 2.27 6.48 -3.68
N ARG A 108 3.45 6.47 -3.05
CA ARG A 108 3.64 6.96 -1.69
C ARG A 108 3.18 8.42 -1.57
N ASN A 109 3.56 9.28 -2.52
CA ASN A 109 3.16 10.68 -2.50
C ASN A 109 1.65 10.86 -2.77
N CYS A 110 1.06 10.08 -3.67
CA CYS A 110 -0.38 10.07 -3.92
C CYS A 110 -1.18 9.62 -2.68
N ILE A 111 -0.73 8.60 -1.95
CA ILE A 111 -1.36 8.19 -0.69
C ILE A 111 -1.32 9.31 0.34
N MET A 112 -0.17 9.98 0.49
CA MET A 112 -0.04 11.13 1.41
C MET A 112 -0.94 12.31 0.98
N ALA A 113 -1.09 12.55 -0.31
CA ALA A 113 -2.01 13.54 -0.85
C ALA A 113 -3.47 13.24 -0.45
N LEU A 114 -3.94 12.02 -0.71
CA LEU A 114 -5.29 11.58 -0.36
C LEU A 114 -5.55 11.70 1.16
N VAL A 115 -4.57 11.31 1.99
CA VAL A 115 -4.66 11.39 3.44
C VAL A 115 -4.78 12.83 3.92
N THR A 116 -3.98 13.74 3.35
CA THR A 116 -4.00 15.17 3.70
C THR A 116 -5.38 15.78 3.45
N HIS A 117 -6.05 15.34 2.38
CA HIS A 117 -7.40 15.77 2.02
C HIS A 117 -8.52 14.89 2.60
N LYS A 118 -8.17 13.96 3.51
CA LYS A 118 -9.11 13.06 4.21
C LYS A 118 -9.97 12.21 3.27
N ILE A 119 -9.40 11.78 2.15
CA ILE A 119 -10.06 10.86 1.22
C ILE A 119 -9.81 9.42 1.67
N MET A 120 -10.85 8.59 1.55
CA MET A 120 -10.79 7.17 1.85
C MET A 120 -9.85 6.44 0.88
N LEU A 121 -8.99 5.58 1.42
CA LEU A 121 -8.00 4.81 0.69
C LEU A 121 -8.56 3.42 0.35
N PHE A 122 -8.53 3.11 -0.93
CA PHE A 122 -8.78 1.81 -1.56
C PHE A 122 -8.15 1.81 -2.96
N ASP A 123 -8.05 0.63 -3.57
CA ASP A 123 -7.43 0.41 -4.88
C ASP A 123 -7.76 1.47 -5.94
N THR A 124 -9.05 1.72 -6.21
CA THR A 124 -9.46 2.67 -7.26
C THR A 124 -9.07 4.11 -6.91
N SER A 125 -9.24 4.53 -5.65
CA SER A 125 -8.88 5.89 -5.22
C SER A 125 -7.38 6.18 -5.40
N ILE A 126 -6.54 5.19 -5.09
CA ILE A 126 -5.09 5.30 -5.20
C ILE A 126 -4.70 5.31 -6.68
N LEU A 127 -5.33 4.46 -7.51
CA LEU A 127 -5.08 4.40 -8.94
C LEU A 127 -5.46 5.71 -9.64
N TYR A 128 -6.63 6.27 -9.34
CA TYR A 128 -7.06 7.53 -9.95
C TYR A 128 -6.17 8.70 -9.53
N CYS A 129 -5.74 8.73 -8.26
CA CYS A 129 -4.77 9.71 -7.80
C CYS A 129 -3.40 9.52 -8.47
N TYR A 130 -2.98 8.29 -8.72
CA TYR A 130 -1.74 7.98 -9.45
C TYR A 130 -1.82 8.50 -10.89
N GLU A 131 -2.89 8.18 -11.61
CA GLU A 131 -3.10 8.64 -12.99
C GLU A 131 -3.18 10.17 -13.08
N ALA A 132 -3.92 10.82 -12.18
CA ALA A 132 -4.00 12.28 -12.10
C ALA A 132 -2.65 12.93 -11.79
N SER A 133 -1.73 12.22 -11.14
CA SER A 133 -0.38 12.74 -10.85
C SER A 133 0.57 12.72 -12.05
N LEU A 134 0.29 11.92 -13.09
CA LEU A 134 1.22 11.68 -14.21
C LEU A 134 1.75 12.95 -14.91
N PRO A 135 0.96 14.03 -15.07
CA PRO A 135 1.45 15.29 -15.63
C PRO A 135 2.52 16.00 -14.78
N HIS A 136 2.60 15.68 -13.49
CA HIS A 136 3.50 16.32 -12.53
C HIS A 136 4.73 15.46 -12.23
N GLN A 137 5.85 16.11 -11.89
CA GLN A 137 7.03 15.41 -11.40
C GLN A 137 6.79 14.86 -9.99
N ILE A 138 7.36 13.70 -9.68
CA ILE A 138 7.14 12.97 -8.42
C ILE A 138 7.40 13.85 -7.19
N LYS A 139 8.45 14.67 -7.23
CA LYS A 139 8.85 15.58 -6.14
C LYS A 139 7.86 16.73 -5.91
N ASP A 140 7.07 17.08 -6.93
CA ASP A 140 6.16 18.23 -6.89
C ASP A 140 4.76 17.84 -6.39
N ILE A 141 4.42 16.55 -6.35
CA ILE A 141 3.08 16.03 -5.96
C ILE A 141 2.65 16.52 -4.57
N LEU A 142 3.59 16.70 -3.64
CA LEU A 142 3.31 17.13 -2.27
C LEU A 142 3.26 18.66 -2.10
N LYS A 143 3.45 19.44 -3.16
CA LYS A 143 3.24 20.89 -3.11
C LYS A 143 1.73 21.16 -3.00
N PRO A 144 1.27 22.03 -2.09
CA PRO A 144 -0.15 22.22 -1.81
C PRO A 144 -1.02 22.44 -3.06
N GLU A 145 -0.58 23.30 -3.98
CA GLU A 145 -1.30 23.61 -5.23
C GLU A 145 -1.47 22.37 -6.11
N VAL A 146 -0.41 21.56 -6.23
CA VAL A 146 -0.39 20.33 -7.05
C VAL A 146 -1.19 19.22 -6.37
N THR A 147 -1.04 19.07 -5.06
CA THR A 147 -1.80 18.10 -4.26
C THR A 147 -3.30 18.33 -4.41
N GLU A 148 -3.74 19.58 -4.30
CA GLU A 148 -5.15 19.95 -4.41
C GLU A 148 -5.71 19.64 -5.81
N GLU A 149 -4.98 20.00 -6.87
CA GLU A 149 -5.35 19.70 -8.25
C GLU A 149 -5.50 18.19 -8.50
N ILE A 150 -4.49 17.39 -8.13
CA ILE A 150 -4.48 15.93 -8.30
C ILE A 150 -5.65 15.30 -7.56
N VAL A 151 -5.86 15.71 -6.30
CA VAL A 151 -6.91 15.17 -5.44
C VAL A 151 -8.30 15.52 -5.96
N LEU A 152 -8.51 16.75 -6.42
CA LEU A 152 -9.76 17.18 -7.03
C LEU A 152 -10.08 16.34 -8.28
N GLY A 153 -9.09 16.14 -9.15
CA GLY A 153 -9.25 15.32 -10.36
C GLY A 153 -9.58 13.86 -10.04
N ALA A 154 -8.89 13.27 -9.06
CA ALA A 154 -9.17 11.91 -8.61
C ALA A 154 -10.58 11.78 -8.02
N ARG A 155 -11.00 12.77 -7.22
CA ARG A 155 -12.34 12.79 -6.59
C ARG A 155 -13.45 12.92 -7.63
N GLN A 156 -13.28 13.75 -8.66
CA GLN A 156 -14.26 13.88 -9.73
C GLN A 156 -14.48 12.55 -10.45
N ARG A 157 -13.39 11.85 -10.81
CA ARG A 157 -13.48 10.54 -11.45
C ARG A 157 -14.14 9.48 -10.56
N LEU A 158 -13.90 9.50 -9.25
CA LEU A 158 -14.57 8.60 -8.33
C LEU A 158 -16.09 8.82 -8.36
N LEU A 159 -16.54 10.08 -8.32
CA LEU A 159 -17.96 10.42 -8.40
C LEU A 159 -18.59 9.99 -9.71
N ASP A 160 -17.89 10.19 -10.83
CA ASP A 160 -18.38 9.81 -12.16
C ASP A 160 -18.47 8.28 -12.33
N SER A 161 -17.64 7.50 -11.60
CA SER A 161 -17.66 6.03 -11.63
C SER A 161 -18.73 5.39 -10.74
N GLU A 162 -19.28 6.15 -9.78
CA GLU A 162 -20.33 5.69 -8.86
C GLU A 162 -21.75 6.02 -9.36
N GLY A 163 -21.89 6.84 -10.41
CA GLY A 163 -23.15 7.20 -11.07
C GLY A 163 -23.50 6.32 -12.26
#